data_AF-W1WLW4-F1
#
_entry.id   AF-W1WLW4-F1
#
_cell.length_a   1.000
_cell.length_b   1.000
_cell.length_c   1.000
_cell.angle_alpha   90.00
_cell.angle_beta   90.00
_cell.angle_gamma   90.00
#
_symmetry.space_group_name_H-M   'P 1'
#
loop_
_entity.id
_entity.type
_entity.pdbx_description
1 polymer ?
#
loop_
_entity_poly.entity_id
_entity_poly.type
_entity_poly.pdbx_seq_one_letter_code
_entity_poly.pdbx_strand_id
1 'polypeptide(L)'
;MDSDELAALAHRLGIHHIKTELEELGFEALYPNRYRVIKEVVKAARGNRKEMIQKILSEIEGRLQEAGIPCRVSGREKHLYSIYCKMVLKEQRFHSIMDIYAFRVIVNDSDTCYRVLGQMHSLYKPRPGRVKDYIAIPKANGYQSLHTSMIGP
;
A
#
# COMPACT_ATOMS: atom_id res chain seq x y z
N MET A 1 1.88 23.22 21.71
CA MET A 1 2.03 22.88 20.28
C MET A 1 1.60 21.45 20.18
N ASP A 2 0.36 21.25 19.77
CA ASP A 2 -0.31 19.96 19.93
C ASP A 2 0.22 18.96 18.91
N SER A 3 0.19 17.67 19.26
CA SER A 3 0.65 16.58 18.38
C SER A 3 -0.06 16.61 17.01
N ASP A 4 -1.30 17.12 16.97
CA ASP A 4 -2.11 17.24 15.77
C ASP A 4 -1.61 18.35 14.82
N GLU A 5 -1.07 19.46 15.35
CA GLU A 5 -0.46 20.53 14.55
C GLU A 5 0.83 20.05 13.88
N LEU A 6 1.66 19.30 14.62
CA LEU A 6 2.91 18.71 14.12
C LEU A 6 2.65 17.67 13.02
N ALA A 7 1.63 16.84 13.20
CA ALA A 7 1.20 15.86 12.19
C ALA A 7 0.72 16.52 10.90
N ALA A 8 -0.13 17.54 11.01
CA ALA A 8 -0.62 18.30 9.86
C ALA A 8 0.51 19.03 9.11
N LEU A 9 1.46 19.63 9.86
CA LEU A 9 2.62 20.29 9.29
C LEU A 9 3.54 19.29 8.55
N ALA A 10 3.81 18.13 9.16
CA ALA A 10 4.63 17.09 8.56
C ALA A 10 4.04 16.53 7.26
N HIS A 11 2.71 16.42 7.19
CA HIS A 11 2.02 16.01 5.98
C HIS A 11 2.09 17.09 4.89
N ARG A 12 1.88 18.37 5.23
CA ARG A 12 1.98 19.52 4.32
C ARG A 12 3.39 19.75 3.78
N LEU A 13 4.41 19.48 4.59
CA LEU A 13 5.83 19.59 4.21
C LEU A 13 6.34 18.39 3.40
N GLY A 14 5.49 17.40 3.09
CA GLY A 14 5.91 16.22 2.33
C GLY A 14 6.95 15.37 3.05
N ILE A 15 7.05 15.46 4.38
CA ILE A 15 8.10 14.78 5.16
C ILE A 15 8.08 13.27 4.95
N HIS A 16 6.90 12.67 4.68
CA HIS A 16 6.82 11.26 4.34
C HIS A 16 7.51 10.91 3.02
N HIS A 17 7.39 11.78 2.00
CA HIS A 17 8.09 11.59 0.73
C HIS A 17 9.60 11.70 0.94
N ILE A 18 10.05 12.76 1.61
CA ILE A 18 11.46 12.99 1.94
C ILE A 18 12.04 11.81 2.74
N LYS A 19 11.31 11.36 3.76
CA LYS A 19 11.70 10.19 4.56
C LYS A 19 11.88 8.96 3.67
N THR A 20 10.94 8.70 2.78
CA THR A 20 10.98 7.53 1.89
C THR A 20 12.15 7.60 0.93
N GLU A 21 12.42 8.77 0.37
CA GLU A 21 13.56 9.02 -0.52
C GLU A 21 14.89 8.83 0.21
N LEU A 22 15.02 9.37 1.43
CA LEU A 22 16.20 9.15 2.28
C LEU A 22 16.39 7.67 2.63
N GLU A 23 15.32 6.93 2.91
CA GLU A 23 15.37 5.49 3.16
C GLU A 23 15.87 4.71 1.93
N GLU A 24 15.42 5.07 0.72
CA GLU A 24 15.88 4.44 -0.52
C GLU A 24 17.35 4.76 -0.81
N LEU A 25 17.75 6.02 -0.74
CA LEU A 25 19.14 6.44 -0.96
C LEU A 25 20.08 5.84 0.09
N GLY A 26 19.67 5.84 1.35
CA GLY A 26 20.40 5.21 2.44
C GLY A 26 20.53 3.70 2.26
N PHE A 27 19.49 3.03 1.74
CA PHE A 27 19.55 1.60 1.44
C PHE A 27 20.53 1.28 0.31
N GLU A 28 20.51 2.07 -0.76
CA GLU A 28 21.46 1.94 -1.88
C GLU A 28 22.90 2.19 -1.44
N ALA A 29 23.15 3.21 -0.60
CA ALA A 29 24.47 3.55 -0.12
C ALA A 29 25.04 2.55 0.92
N LEU A 30 24.22 2.15 1.91
CA LEU A 30 24.68 1.28 3.00
C LEU A 30 24.74 -0.20 2.59
N TYR A 31 23.88 -0.64 1.68
CA TYR A 31 23.75 -2.04 1.29
C TYR A 31 23.64 -2.23 -0.24
N PRO A 32 24.63 -1.78 -1.04
CA PRO A 32 24.52 -1.70 -2.50
C PRO A 32 24.26 -3.05 -3.17
N ASN A 33 24.90 -4.13 -2.69
CA ASN A 33 24.68 -5.47 -3.23
C ASN A 33 23.25 -5.98 -2.95
N ARG A 34 22.72 -5.72 -1.74
CA ARG A 34 21.35 -6.12 -1.38
C ARG A 34 20.32 -5.33 -2.18
N TYR A 35 20.53 -4.02 -2.30
CA TYR A 35 19.71 -3.15 -3.12
C TYR A 35 19.65 -3.65 -4.57
N ARG A 36 20.79 -3.93 -5.20
CA ARG A 36 20.87 -4.46 -6.58
C ARG A 36 20.10 -5.77 -6.74
N VAL A 37 20.30 -6.73 -5.84
CA VAL A 37 19.60 -8.03 -5.90
C VAL A 37 18.08 -7.84 -5.80
N ILE A 38 17.61 -7.05 -4.83
CA ILE A 38 16.16 -6.82 -4.63
C ILE A 38 15.57 -6.07 -5.82
N LYS A 39 16.29 -5.08 -6.36
CA LYS A 39 15.88 -4.33 -7.55
C LYS A 39 15.65 -5.26 -8.75
N GLU A 40 16.58 -6.18 -9.02
CA GLU A 40 16.43 -7.15 -10.11
C GLU A 40 15.30 -8.16 -9.86
N VAL A 41 15.17 -8.68 -8.64
CA VAL A 41 14.06 -9.59 -8.27
C VAL A 41 12.70 -8.90 -8.45
N VAL A 42 12.59 -7.65 -7.99
CA VAL A 42 11.37 -6.85 -8.15
C VAL A 42 11.10 -6.57 -9.63
N LYS A 43 12.12 -6.22 -10.42
CA LYS A 43 11.99 -5.98 -11.87
C LYS A 43 11.50 -7.22 -12.62
N ALA A 44 12.07 -8.39 -12.36
CA ALA A 44 11.64 -9.65 -12.97
C ALA A 44 10.19 -10.01 -12.59
N ALA A 45 9.84 -9.84 -11.32
CA ALA A 45 8.48 -10.11 -10.83
C ALA A 45 7.41 -9.20 -11.47
N ARG A 46 7.76 -7.94 -11.79
CA ARG A 46 6.88 -7.00 -12.49
C ARG A 46 6.53 -7.48 -13.89
N GLY A 47 7.55 -7.85 -14.68
CA GLY A 47 7.36 -8.30 -16.06
C GLY A 47 6.37 -9.45 -16.15
N ASN A 48 6.52 -10.43 -15.27
CA ASN A 48 5.71 -11.65 -15.27
C ASN A 48 4.26 -11.44 -14.77
N ARG A 49 3.93 -10.30 -14.15
CA ARG A 49 2.64 -10.11 -13.45
C ARG A 49 1.93 -8.80 -13.77
N LYS A 50 2.38 -8.07 -14.80
CA LYS A 50 1.76 -6.82 -15.22
C LYS A 50 0.28 -6.98 -15.59
N GLU A 51 -0.05 -8.02 -16.34
CA GLU A 51 -1.44 -8.32 -16.75
C GLU A 51 -2.34 -8.61 -15.55
N MET A 52 -1.85 -9.39 -14.58
CA MET A 52 -2.57 -9.68 -13.34
C MET A 52 -2.87 -8.40 -12.54
N ILE A 53 -1.90 -7.49 -12.45
CA ILE A 53 -2.11 -6.21 -11.74
C ILE A 53 -3.18 -5.37 -12.44
N GLN A 54 -3.13 -5.28 -13.78
CA GLN A 54 -4.12 -4.54 -14.55
C GLN A 54 -5.51 -5.17 -14.40
N LYS A 55 -5.61 -6.50 -14.45
CA LYS A 55 -6.86 -7.22 -14.23
C LYS A 55 -7.47 -6.89 -12.86
N ILE A 56 -6.69 -6.96 -11.78
CA ILE A 56 -7.18 -6.63 -10.43
C ILE A 56 -7.62 -5.16 -10.36
N LEU A 57 -6.88 -4.24 -10.99
CA LEU A 57 -7.23 -2.82 -11.01
C LEU A 57 -8.56 -2.59 -11.72
N SER A 58 -8.76 -3.21 -12.89
CA SER A 58 -10.02 -3.14 -13.63
C SER A 58 -11.20 -3.80 -12.90
N GLU A 59 -10.97 -4.91 -12.19
CA GLU A 59 -12.00 -5.56 -11.37
C GLU A 59 -12.44 -4.67 -10.19
N ILE A 60 -11.48 -4.01 -9.52
CA ILE A 60 -11.77 -3.05 -8.44
C ILE A 60 -12.53 -1.84 -8.99
N GLU A 61 -12.09 -1.26 -10.10
CA GLU A 61 -12.75 -0.11 -10.73
C GLU A 61 -14.16 -0.45 -11.18
N GLY A 62 -14.33 -1.56 -11.90
CA GLY A 62 -15.66 -2.02 -12.35
C GLY A 62 -16.60 -2.25 -11.18
N ARG A 63 -16.13 -2.92 -10.10
CA ARG A 63 -16.96 -3.17 -8.93
C ARG A 63 -17.42 -1.90 -8.23
N LEU A 64 -16.53 -0.90 -8.12
CA LEU A 64 -16.87 0.38 -7.49
C LEU A 64 -17.77 1.24 -8.38
N GLN A 65 -17.60 1.15 -9.70
CA GLN A 65 -18.49 1.79 -10.67
C GLN A 65 -19.91 1.20 -10.63
N GLU A 66 -20.05 -0.13 -10.59
CA GLU A 66 -21.34 -0.82 -10.43
C GLU A 66 -22.05 -0.42 -9.13
N ALA A 67 -21.28 -0.24 -8.04
CA ALA A 67 -21.80 0.21 -6.76
C ALA A 67 -22.14 1.71 -6.71
N GLY A 68 -21.89 2.47 -7.79
CA GLY A 68 -22.13 3.91 -7.85
C GLY A 68 -21.21 4.72 -6.91
N ILE A 69 -20.01 4.22 -6.59
CA ILE A 69 -19.09 4.86 -5.66
C ILE A 69 -18.07 5.71 -6.43
N PRO A 70 -18.16 7.06 -6.38
CA PRO A 70 -17.16 7.92 -7.00
C PRO A 70 -15.83 7.80 -6.25
N CYS A 71 -14.79 7.33 -6.92
CA CYS A 71 -13.49 7.11 -6.31
C CYS A 71 -12.36 7.17 -7.35
N ARG A 72 -11.13 7.30 -6.86
CA ARG A 72 -9.91 7.12 -7.65
C ARG A 72 -9.18 5.87 -7.20
N VAL A 73 -9.06 4.90 -8.10
CA VAL A 73 -8.29 3.66 -7.86
C VAL A 73 -6.89 3.83 -8.45
N SER A 74 -5.88 3.31 -7.77
CA SER A 74 -4.50 3.31 -8.26
C SER A 74 -3.70 2.15 -7.70
N GLY A 75 -2.82 1.59 -8.52
CA GLY A 75 -1.76 0.69 -8.05
C GLY A 75 -0.60 1.51 -7.48
N ARG A 76 -0.18 1.21 -6.25
CA ARG A 76 1.03 1.75 -5.62
C ARG A 76 2.07 0.65 -5.45
N GLU A 77 3.27 0.93 -5.92
CA GLU A 77 4.44 0.11 -5.65
C GLU A 77 5.01 0.42 -4.26
N LYS A 78 5.40 -0.62 -3.55
CA LYS A 78 6.20 -0.48 -2.34
C LYS A 78 7.64 -0.17 -2.71
N HIS A 79 8.25 0.72 -1.94
CA HIS A 79 9.66 1.09 -2.06
C HIS A 79 10.56 -0.12 -1.72
N LEU A 80 11.74 -0.22 -2.34
CA LEU A 80 12.64 -1.36 -2.23
C LEU A 80 13.08 -1.59 -0.79
N TYR A 81 13.34 -0.51 -0.03
CA TYR A 81 13.69 -0.60 1.38
C TYR A 81 12.54 -1.18 2.22
N SER A 82 11.30 -0.78 1.96
CA SER A 82 10.12 -1.36 2.64
C SER A 82 9.93 -2.85 2.32
N ILE A 83 10.24 -3.26 1.09
CA ILE A 83 10.23 -4.67 0.68
C ILE A 83 11.34 -5.42 1.41
N TYR A 84 12.55 -4.87 1.44
CA TYR A 84 13.70 -5.42 2.13
C TYR A 84 13.42 -5.63 3.63
N CYS A 85 12.93 -4.60 4.33
CA CYS A 85 12.58 -4.70 5.74
C CYS A 85 11.55 -5.79 6.00
N LYS A 86 10.55 -5.96 5.12
CA LYS A 86 9.58 -7.06 5.25
C LYS A 86 10.22 -8.43 5.10
N MET A 87 11.14 -8.59 4.14
CA MET A 87 11.82 -9.86 3.90
C MET A 87 12.72 -10.25 5.08
N VAL A 88 13.47 -9.28 5.62
CA VAL A 88 14.39 -9.51 6.75
C VAL A 88 13.64 -9.71 8.06
N LEU A 89 12.71 -8.81 8.41
CA LEU A 89 12.06 -8.83 9.72
C LEU A 89 11.00 -9.92 9.88
N LYS A 90 10.52 -10.50 8.78
CA LYS A 90 9.44 -11.52 8.83
C LYS A 90 9.91 -12.90 8.39
N GLU A 91 11.18 -13.06 8.03
CA GLU A 91 11.73 -14.28 7.41
C GLU A 91 10.87 -14.79 6.23
N GLN A 92 10.14 -13.88 5.58
CA GLN A 92 9.25 -14.23 4.49
C GLN A 92 10.04 -14.19 3.19
N ARG A 93 10.10 -15.34 2.51
CA ARG A 93 10.54 -15.35 1.11
C ARG A 93 9.61 -14.45 0.28
N PHE A 94 10.09 -14.06 -0.88
CA PHE A 94 9.33 -13.29 -1.83
C PHE A 94 8.27 -14.21 -2.48
N HIS A 95 7.04 -14.23 -1.96
CA HIS A 95 6.04 -15.25 -2.34
C HIS A 95 4.97 -14.73 -3.31
N SER A 96 4.64 -13.44 -3.28
CA SER A 96 3.52 -12.91 -4.08
C SER A 96 3.75 -11.49 -4.59
N ILE A 97 3.13 -11.17 -5.74
CA ILE A 97 3.05 -9.79 -6.27
C ILE A 97 2.46 -8.81 -5.26
N MET A 98 1.64 -9.29 -4.34
CA MET A 98 1.04 -8.53 -3.25
C MET A 98 2.06 -8.04 -2.21
N ASP A 99 3.27 -8.61 -2.22
CA ASP A 99 4.39 -8.10 -1.42
C ASP A 99 5.00 -6.85 -2.03
N ILE A 100 4.88 -6.66 -3.36
CA ILE A 100 5.40 -5.51 -4.11
C ILE A 100 4.32 -4.44 -4.31
N TYR A 101 3.13 -4.84 -4.74
CA TYR A 101 2.04 -3.92 -5.05
C TYR A 101 1.07 -3.79 -3.89
N ALA A 102 0.40 -2.65 -3.84
CA ALA A 102 -0.79 -2.40 -3.05
C ALA A 102 -1.75 -1.57 -3.89
N PHE A 103 -3.05 -1.79 -3.72
CA PHE A 103 -4.06 -0.98 -4.39
C PHE A 103 -4.56 0.08 -3.42
N ARG A 104 -4.73 1.30 -3.91
CA ARG A 104 -5.22 2.46 -3.16
C ARG A 104 -6.50 2.95 -3.81
N VAL A 105 -7.54 3.08 -3.00
CA VAL A 105 -8.78 3.74 -3.36
C VAL A 105 -8.86 5.05 -2.56
N ILE A 106 -9.06 6.16 -3.24
CA ILE A 106 -9.25 7.49 -2.65
C ILE A 106 -10.71 7.89 -2.84
N VAL A 107 -11.34 8.32 -1.75
CA VAL A 107 -12.75 8.73 -1.68
C VAL A 107 -12.87 10.02 -0.89
N ASN A 108 -14.05 10.63 -0.90
CA ASN A 108 -14.27 11.97 -0.33
C ASN A 108 -14.48 11.97 1.18
N ASP A 109 -14.97 10.88 1.76
CA ASP A 109 -15.41 10.82 3.15
C ASP A 109 -15.18 9.43 3.79
N SER A 110 -15.29 9.39 5.11
CA SER A 110 -15.07 8.18 5.91
C SER A 110 -16.15 7.11 5.72
N ASP A 111 -17.43 7.48 5.54
CA ASP A 111 -18.51 6.50 5.30
C ASP A 111 -18.23 5.71 4.01
N THR A 112 -17.86 6.43 2.96
CA THR A 112 -17.49 5.84 1.68
C THR A 112 -16.27 4.91 1.81
N CYS A 113 -15.33 5.17 2.73
CA CYS A 113 -14.21 4.24 2.99
C CYS A 113 -14.72 2.86 3.45
N TYR A 114 -15.71 2.82 4.34
CA TYR A 114 -16.29 1.56 4.83
C TYR A 114 -17.13 0.85 3.76
N ARG A 115 -17.85 1.61 2.92
CA ARG A 115 -18.56 1.04 1.75
C ARG A 115 -17.57 0.37 0.79
N VAL A 116 -16.47 1.05 0.47
CA VAL A 116 -15.40 0.48 -0.36
C VAL A 116 -14.83 -0.78 0.28
N LEU A 117 -14.57 -0.78 1.60
CA LEU A 117 -14.07 -1.97 2.30
C LEU A 117 -15.01 -3.17 2.10
N GLY A 118 -16.32 -2.96 2.24
CA GLY A 118 -17.33 -3.99 1.98
C GLY A 118 -17.31 -4.50 0.54
N GLN A 119 -17.21 -3.60 -0.45
CA GLN A 119 -17.09 -3.99 -1.86
C GLN A 119 -15.81 -4.81 -2.12
N MET A 120 -14.69 -4.43 -1.51
CA MET A 120 -13.43 -5.16 -1.65
C MET A 120 -13.51 -6.56 -1.03
N HIS A 121 -14.15 -6.71 0.13
CA HIS A 121 -14.34 -8.02 0.77
C HIS A 121 -15.35 -8.91 0.05
N SER A 122 -16.28 -8.31 -0.72
CA SER A 122 -17.15 -9.04 -1.63
C SER A 122 -16.42 -9.52 -2.88
N LEU A 123 -15.42 -8.78 -3.35
CA LEU A 123 -14.64 -9.12 -4.54
C LEU A 123 -13.57 -10.18 -4.23
N TYR A 124 -12.88 -10.04 -3.10
CA TYR A 124 -11.83 -10.96 -2.68
C TYR A 124 -11.96 -11.32 -1.19
N LYS A 125 -11.71 -12.60 -0.87
CA LYS A 125 -11.80 -13.09 0.50
C LYS A 125 -10.78 -12.37 1.40
N PRO A 126 -11.19 -11.70 2.49
CA PRO A 126 -10.28 -11.07 3.43
C PRO A 126 -9.48 -12.11 4.21
N ARG A 127 -8.22 -11.80 4.52
CA ARG A 127 -7.41 -12.61 5.43
C ARG A 127 -7.80 -12.28 6.88
N PRO A 128 -8.14 -13.28 7.72
CA PRO A 128 -8.47 -13.04 9.12
C PRO A 128 -7.38 -12.27 9.86
N GLY A 129 -7.78 -11.30 10.70
CA GLY A 129 -6.86 -10.48 11.49
C GLY A 129 -5.97 -9.52 10.69
N ARG A 130 -6.26 -9.28 9.41
CA ARG A 130 -5.48 -8.39 8.53
C ARG A 130 -6.21 -7.12 8.12
N VAL A 131 -7.27 -6.78 8.82
CA VAL A 131 -7.95 -5.48 8.71
C VAL A 131 -7.41 -4.57 9.80
N LYS A 132 -7.01 -3.34 9.43
CA LYS A 132 -6.60 -2.30 10.36
C LYS A 132 -7.37 -1.04 10.05
N ASP A 133 -8.09 -0.55 11.04
CA ASP A 133 -8.87 0.66 10.94
C ASP A 133 -8.11 1.84 11.57
N TYR A 134 -7.37 2.57 10.73
CA TYR A 134 -6.71 3.81 11.17
C TYR A 134 -7.62 5.03 11.01
N ILE A 135 -8.85 4.89 10.54
CA ILE A 135 -9.83 5.99 10.58
C ILE A 135 -10.34 6.11 12.02
N ALA A 136 -10.75 5.00 12.62
CA ALA A 136 -11.21 4.93 14.01
C ALA A 136 -10.06 5.08 15.02
N ILE A 137 -8.87 4.55 14.71
CA ILE A 137 -7.68 4.63 15.57
C ILE A 137 -6.52 5.25 14.77
N PRO A 138 -6.50 6.59 14.62
CA PRO A 138 -5.43 7.27 13.89
C PRO A 138 -4.06 6.97 14.48
N LYS A 139 -3.04 6.96 13.62
CA LYS A 139 -1.66 6.90 14.12
C LYS A 139 -1.27 8.23 14.77
N ALA A 140 -0.25 8.20 15.63
CA ALA A 140 0.29 9.39 16.29
C ALA A 140 0.69 10.54 15.32
N ASN A 141 0.99 10.22 14.07
CA ASN A 141 1.29 11.19 13.02
C ASN A 141 0.05 11.67 12.23
N GLY A 142 -1.16 11.48 12.76
CA GLY A 142 -2.42 11.86 12.11
C GLY A 142 -2.82 11.01 10.90
N TYR A 143 -2.10 9.91 10.62
CA TYR A 143 -2.40 9.08 9.45
C TYR A 143 -3.72 8.30 9.63
N GLN A 144 -4.63 8.46 8.66
CA GLN A 144 -5.92 7.78 8.60
C GLN A 144 -6.11 7.03 7.28
N SER A 145 -6.55 5.77 7.36
CA SER A 145 -6.84 4.88 6.22
C SER A 145 -7.38 3.54 6.71
N LEU A 146 -8.19 2.85 5.90
CA LEU A 146 -8.52 1.44 6.10
C LEU A 146 -7.51 0.56 5.35
N HIS A 147 -6.85 -0.34 6.08
CA HIS A 147 -5.93 -1.31 5.47
C HIS A 147 -6.54 -2.70 5.56
N THR A 148 -6.61 -3.40 4.43
CA THR A 148 -7.04 -4.80 4.37
C THR A 148 -6.06 -5.61 3.54
N SER A 149 -5.84 -6.87 3.93
CA SER A 149 -5.14 -7.85 3.10
C SER A 149 -6.10 -8.94 2.69
N MET A 150 -6.17 -9.23 1.40
CA MET A 150 -7.10 -10.20 0.82
C MET A 150 -6.33 -11.31 0.12
N ILE A 151 -7.04 -12.39 -0.21
CA ILE A 151 -6.52 -13.47 -1.05
C ILE A 151 -6.81 -13.07 -2.49
N GLY A 152 -5.75 -12.82 -3.27
CA GLY A 152 -5.87 -12.52 -4.69
C GLY A 152 -6.34 -13.75 -5.50
N PRO A 153 -6.66 -13.55 -6.79
CA PRO A 153 -7.06 -14.62 -7.68
C PRO A 153 -5.97 -15.70 -7.85
#